data_AF-A0A5E4FT32-F1
#
_entry.id   AF-A0A5E4FT32-F1
#
_cell.length_a   1.000
_cell.length_b   1.000
_cell.length_c   1.000
_cell.angle_alpha   90.00
_cell.angle_beta   90.00
_cell.angle_gamma   90.00
#
_symmetry.space_group_name_H-M   'P 1'
#
loop_
_entity.id
_entity.type
_entity.pdbx_description
1 polymer ?
#
loop_
_entity_poly.entity_id
_entity_poly.type
_entity_poly.pdbx_seq_one_letter_code
_entity_poly.pdbx_strand_id
1 'polypeptide(L)'
;MSKDEDVIESSNGKDAVTSEGNSDMEPYVGMEFESEEAAKVFYDAYATHLGFIMRVDAFRRSMRDGKVVWRRLVCNKEGFRKTRPKRSENRKPRAITREGCKAMIVVKKEKSGKWIVTRFVKEHNHPLVVTPANGRRTVLLSQTPDEKDVKIRELTAELQRERKRSAAYQEQLDMVLREMEEHSNHLSRNIDGIVQSVKEIESKRVAPSNS
;
A
#
# COMPACT_ATOMS: atom_id res chain seq x y z
N MET A 1 -79.47 -23.89 29.82
CA MET A 1 -79.19 -23.00 28.67
C MET A 1 -77.77 -22.47 28.90
N SER A 2 -76.77 -23.13 28.31
CA SER A 2 -76.12 -22.71 27.05
C SER A 2 -75.16 -21.54 27.33
N LYS A 3 -73.85 -21.57 27.08
CA LYS A 3 -72.99 -22.41 26.23
C LYS A 3 -71.52 -22.20 26.64
N ASP A 4 -70.70 -23.21 26.38
CA ASP A 4 -69.23 -23.21 26.32
C ASP A 4 -68.66 -22.31 25.19
N GLU A 5 -67.36 -22.00 25.28
CA GLU A 5 -66.35 -21.66 24.23
C GLU A 5 -65.33 -20.63 24.79
N ASP A 6 -64.03 -20.66 24.57
CA ASP A 6 -63.07 -21.68 24.14
C ASP A 6 -61.64 -21.11 24.35
N VAL A 7 -60.67 -22.02 24.53
CA VAL A 7 -59.25 -21.95 24.11
C VAL A 7 -58.36 -20.73 24.42
N ILE A 8 -57.33 -20.99 25.23
CA ILE A 8 -56.11 -20.19 25.43
C ILE A 8 -55.29 -20.20 24.13
N GLU A 9 -55.17 -19.04 23.49
CA GLU A 9 -54.40 -18.83 22.27
C GLU A 9 -52.89 -18.77 22.55
N SER A 10 -52.14 -19.47 21.71
CA SER A 10 -50.68 -19.61 21.76
C SER A 10 -49.98 -18.33 21.31
N SER A 11 -49.15 -17.76 22.18
CA SER A 11 -48.27 -16.64 21.87
C SER A 11 -47.02 -17.10 21.13
N ASN A 12 -47.05 -17.03 19.80
CA ASN A 12 -45.89 -17.16 18.94
C ASN A 12 -45.74 -15.88 18.08
N GLY A 13 -45.33 -14.80 18.74
CA GLY A 13 -44.97 -13.53 18.10
C GLY A 13 -43.49 -13.52 17.70
N LYS A 14 -43.21 -13.93 16.46
CA LYS A 14 -41.94 -13.65 15.78
C LYS A 14 -41.93 -12.18 15.38
N ASP A 15 -41.41 -11.31 16.23
CA ASP A 15 -41.05 -9.97 15.82
C ASP A 15 -39.60 -9.97 15.33
N ALA A 16 -39.48 -10.09 14.00
CA ALA A 16 -38.32 -9.70 13.25
C ALA A 16 -38.10 -8.19 13.44
N VAL A 17 -37.33 -7.82 14.47
CA VAL A 17 -36.83 -6.46 14.61
C VAL A 17 -35.73 -6.26 13.58
N THR A 18 -36.11 -5.56 12.52
CA THR A 18 -35.25 -4.78 11.65
C THR A 18 -34.40 -3.84 12.51
N SER A 19 -33.12 -4.17 12.72
CA SER A 19 -32.18 -3.29 13.43
C SER A 19 -31.65 -2.24 12.45
N GLU A 20 -32.47 -1.21 12.22
CA GLU A 20 -31.99 0.08 11.76
C GLU A 20 -31.47 0.85 12.99
N GLY A 21 -30.19 1.22 12.97
CA GLY A 21 -29.60 2.16 13.92
C GLY A 21 -29.13 1.57 15.24
N ASN A 22 -27.96 0.92 15.26
CA ASN A 22 -27.24 0.69 16.50
C ASN A 22 -25.79 1.20 16.42
N SER A 23 -25.66 2.46 15.99
CA SER A 23 -24.38 3.19 15.95
C SER A 23 -23.81 3.51 17.34
N ASP A 24 -24.54 3.17 18.41
CA ASP A 24 -24.25 3.60 19.78
C ASP A 24 -23.69 2.47 20.66
N MET A 25 -23.48 1.26 20.11
CA MET A 25 -22.90 0.17 20.88
C MET A 25 -21.39 0.36 21.08
N GLU A 26 -21.01 0.57 22.34
CA GLU A 26 -19.62 0.58 22.75
C GLU A 26 -18.99 -0.83 22.63
N PRO A 27 -17.82 -0.98 21.98
CA PRO A 27 -17.12 -2.25 21.94
C PRO A 27 -16.76 -2.72 23.34
N TYR A 28 -16.92 -4.01 23.62
CA TYR A 28 -16.49 -4.63 24.87
C TYR A 28 -15.69 -5.91 24.61
N VAL A 29 -14.85 -6.29 25.57
CA VAL A 29 -14.07 -7.53 25.51
C VAL A 29 -15.02 -8.72 25.61
N GLY A 30 -14.92 -9.66 24.67
CA GLY A 30 -15.81 -10.81 24.55
C GLY A 30 -16.90 -10.66 23.48
N MET A 31 -17.08 -9.48 22.89
CA MET A 31 -18.00 -9.28 21.77
C MET A 31 -17.58 -10.15 20.57
N GLU A 32 -18.55 -10.83 19.95
CA GLU A 32 -18.33 -11.75 18.84
C GLU A 32 -18.79 -11.17 17.50
N PHE A 33 -18.09 -11.52 16.43
CA PHE A 33 -18.41 -11.17 15.05
C PHE A 33 -18.30 -12.41 14.16
N GLU A 34 -19.10 -12.45 13.10
CA GLU A 34 -19.09 -13.55 12.13
C GLU A 34 -17.86 -13.51 11.21
N SER A 35 -17.32 -12.32 10.96
CA SER A 35 -16.20 -12.09 10.05
C SER A 35 -15.23 -11.02 10.54
N GLU A 36 -14.05 -10.98 9.92
CA GLU A 36 -13.06 -9.94 10.19
C GLU A 36 -13.58 -8.57 9.73
N GLU A 37 -14.25 -8.58 8.58
CA GLU A 37 -14.84 -7.41 7.94
C GLU A 37 -15.97 -6.83 8.81
N ALA A 38 -16.81 -7.67 9.41
CA ALA A 38 -17.86 -7.23 10.33
C ALA A 38 -17.27 -6.50 11.54
N ALA A 39 -16.22 -7.05 12.17
CA ALA A 39 -15.52 -6.40 13.27
C ALA A 39 -14.89 -5.05 12.85
N LYS A 40 -14.35 -4.97 11.63
CA LYS A 40 -13.78 -3.74 11.08
C LYS A 40 -14.85 -2.68 10.86
N VAL A 41 -15.98 -3.03 10.23
CA VAL A 41 -17.09 -2.11 9.96
C VAL A 41 -17.69 -1.59 11.26
N PHE A 42 -17.88 -2.47 12.25
CA PHE A 42 -18.36 -2.09 13.57
C PHE A 42 -17.44 -1.06 14.24
N TYR A 43 -16.12 -1.32 14.29
CA TYR A 43 -15.19 -0.38 14.91
C TYR A 43 -15.04 0.94 14.14
N ASP A 44 -15.18 0.92 12.81
CA ASP A 44 -15.19 2.13 11.99
C ASP A 44 -16.44 2.98 12.25
N ALA A 45 -17.61 2.36 12.41
CA ALA A 45 -18.83 3.03 12.83
C ALA A 45 -18.68 3.66 14.22
N TYR A 46 -18.16 2.89 15.19
CA TYR A 46 -17.87 3.37 16.54
C TYR A 46 -16.88 4.56 16.53
N ALA A 47 -15.78 4.45 15.77
CA ALA A 47 -14.82 5.53 15.60
C ALA A 47 -15.46 6.77 15.00
N THR A 48 -16.37 6.55 14.04
CA THR A 48 -17.10 7.62 13.37
C THR A 48 -18.03 8.36 14.31
N HIS A 49 -18.80 7.62 15.11
CA HIS A 49 -19.65 8.18 16.13
C HIS A 49 -18.84 8.97 17.16
N LEU A 50 -17.73 8.41 17.66
CA LEU A 50 -16.91 9.06 18.68
C LEU A 50 -16.05 10.23 18.20
N GLY A 51 -15.95 10.49 16.89
CA GLY A 51 -15.16 11.65 16.43
C GLY A 51 -13.69 11.36 16.14
N PHE A 52 -13.32 10.10 15.86
CA PHE A 52 -11.98 9.75 15.38
C PHE A 52 -12.03 8.90 14.10
N ILE A 53 -10.86 8.67 13.52
CA ILE A 53 -10.69 7.80 12.36
C ILE A 53 -9.89 6.59 12.80
N MET A 54 -10.38 5.40 12.47
CA MET A 54 -9.67 4.16 12.74
C MET A 54 -8.68 3.85 11.60
N ARG A 55 -7.58 3.17 11.93
CA ARG A 55 -6.63 2.60 10.96
C ARG A 55 -6.36 1.14 11.30
N VAL A 56 -6.10 0.35 10.26
CA VAL A 56 -5.62 -1.02 10.44
C VAL A 56 -4.12 -0.96 10.76
N ASP A 57 -3.73 -1.52 11.91
CA ASP A 57 -2.34 -1.44 12.36
C ASP A 57 -1.54 -2.70 12.03
N ALA A 58 -2.01 -3.84 12.51
CA ALA A 58 -1.30 -5.10 12.37
C ALA A 58 -2.29 -6.26 12.23
N PHE A 59 -1.81 -7.34 11.62
CA PHE A 59 -2.53 -8.59 11.51
C PHE A 59 -1.58 -9.77 11.71
N ARG A 60 -2.11 -10.92 12.10
CA ARG A 60 -1.37 -12.19 12.15
C ARG A 60 -2.12 -13.24 11.34
N ARG A 61 -1.37 -14.06 10.59
CA ARG A 61 -1.91 -15.19 9.83
C ARG A 61 -1.64 -16.51 10.55
N SER A 62 -2.54 -17.47 10.35
CA SER A 62 -2.33 -18.87 10.73
C SER A 62 -1.14 -19.43 9.94
N MET A 63 -0.25 -20.14 10.62
CA MET A 63 0.86 -20.84 9.97
C MET A 63 0.36 -22.03 9.13
N ARG A 64 -0.80 -22.60 9.45
CA ARG A 64 -1.36 -23.77 8.77
C ARG A 64 -2.12 -23.38 7.50
N ASP A 65 -2.95 -22.35 7.58
CA ASP A 65 -3.92 -22.03 6.53
C ASP A 65 -3.65 -20.69 5.82
N GLY A 66 -2.67 -19.89 6.27
CA GLY A 66 -2.40 -18.54 5.75
C GLY A 66 -3.51 -17.51 5.99
N LYS A 67 -4.65 -17.92 6.56
CA LYS A 67 -5.80 -17.06 6.90
C LYS A 67 -5.49 -16.13 8.06
N VAL A 68 -6.06 -14.93 8.05
CA VAL A 68 -5.90 -13.98 9.17
C VAL A 68 -6.63 -14.54 10.40
N VAL A 69 -5.93 -14.55 11.54
CA VAL A 69 -6.45 -15.07 12.83
C VAL A 69 -6.46 -14.01 13.92
N TRP A 70 -5.89 -12.84 13.65
CA TRP A 70 -5.78 -11.76 14.61
C TRP A 70 -5.62 -10.45 13.87
N ARG A 71 -6.31 -9.42 14.37
CA ARG A 71 -6.28 -8.08 13.81
C ARG A 71 -6.23 -7.04 14.92
N ARG A 72 -5.42 -6.00 14.72
CA ARG A 72 -5.35 -4.82 15.56
C ARG A 72 -5.77 -3.60 14.76
N LEU A 73 -6.74 -2.89 15.30
CA LEU A 73 -7.31 -1.65 14.78
C LEU A 73 -7.05 -0.55 15.81
N VAL A 74 -6.61 0.62 15.36
CA VAL A 74 -6.16 1.70 16.26
C VAL A 74 -6.64 3.07 15.77
N CYS A 75 -6.54 4.10 16.60
CA CYS A 75 -6.78 5.48 16.17
C CYS A 75 -5.75 5.98 15.13
N ASN A 76 -6.14 6.87 14.23
CA ASN A 76 -5.22 7.50 13.26
C ASN A 76 -4.06 8.28 13.93
N LYS A 77 -4.30 8.84 15.12
CA LYS A 77 -3.29 9.54 15.93
C LYS A 77 -2.42 8.59 16.79
N GLU A 78 -2.54 7.27 16.60
CA GLU A 78 -1.76 6.28 17.36
C GLU A 78 -0.25 6.40 17.13
N GLY A 79 0.49 6.18 18.21
CA GLY A 79 1.95 6.04 18.20
C GLY A 79 2.70 7.35 17.94
N PHE A 80 4.00 7.27 17.76
CA PHE A 80 4.85 8.41 17.40
C PHE A 80 5.56 8.13 16.08
N ARG A 81 5.59 9.10 15.18
CA ARG A 81 6.35 8.97 13.94
C ARG A 81 7.83 9.01 14.29
N LYS A 82 8.55 7.91 14.06
CA LYS A 82 10.02 7.90 14.17
C LYS A 82 10.57 8.99 13.24
N THR A 83 11.35 9.91 13.80
CA THR A 83 12.12 10.89 13.04
C THR A 83 13.03 10.13 12.09
N ARG A 84 12.67 10.09 10.80
CA ARG A 84 13.60 9.60 9.79
C ARG A 84 14.64 10.69 9.57
N PRO A 85 15.94 10.37 9.51
CA PRO A 85 16.95 11.34 9.12
C PRO A 85 16.56 11.94 7.76
N LYS A 86 16.73 13.26 7.62
CA LYS A 86 16.36 14.05 6.43
C LYS A 86 16.91 13.34 5.17
N ARG A 87 16.05 12.64 4.44
CA ARG A 87 16.37 12.18 3.08
C ARG A 87 15.86 13.25 2.13
N SER A 88 16.80 14.01 1.59
CA SER A 88 16.62 15.07 0.58
C SER A 88 15.93 16.34 1.08
N GLU A 89 16.62 17.46 0.88
CA GLU A 89 16.20 18.84 1.18
C GLU A 89 14.93 19.26 0.40
N ASN A 90 14.60 18.56 -0.69
CA ASN A 90 13.49 18.91 -1.59
C ASN A 90 12.10 18.33 -1.21
N ARG A 91 11.91 17.79 0.00
CA ARG A 91 10.59 17.30 0.43
C ARG A 91 10.07 18.11 1.60
N LYS A 92 8.97 18.87 1.38
CA LYS A 92 8.20 19.51 2.47
C LYS A 92 7.96 18.49 3.58
N PRO A 93 8.35 18.77 4.84
CA PRO A 93 8.11 17.85 5.94
C PRO A 93 6.61 17.67 6.12
N ARG A 94 6.11 16.45 5.92
CA ARG A 94 4.71 16.11 6.22
C ARG A 94 4.46 16.37 7.71
N ALA A 95 3.38 17.08 8.03
CA ALA A 95 2.96 17.37 9.39
C ALA A 95 2.98 16.12 10.28
N ILE A 96 3.39 16.28 11.55
CA ILE A 96 3.35 15.22 12.55
C ILE A 96 1.89 15.06 12.97
N THR A 97 1.23 14.01 12.47
CA THR A 97 -0.19 13.75 12.75
C THR A 97 -0.42 12.71 13.86
N ARG A 98 0.65 12.11 14.40
CA ARG A 98 0.57 11.06 15.43
C ARG A 98 1.01 11.63 16.79
N GLU A 99 0.09 11.62 17.74
CA GLU A 99 0.20 12.24 19.07
C GLU A 99 0.41 11.20 20.18
N GLY A 100 0.67 9.94 19.84
CA GLY A 100 0.85 8.86 20.82
C GLY A 100 -0.45 8.30 21.36
N CYS A 101 -1.56 8.43 20.63
CA CYS A 101 -2.85 7.90 21.06
C CYS A 101 -2.76 6.38 21.29
N LYS A 102 -3.46 5.88 22.32
CA LYS A 102 -3.44 4.45 22.69
C LYS A 102 -4.76 3.74 22.43
N ALA A 103 -5.79 4.46 21.97
CA ALA A 103 -7.09 3.88 21.65
C ALA A 103 -6.96 2.80 20.56
N MET A 104 -7.47 1.61 20.87
CA MET A 104 -7.33 0.43 20.03
C MET A 104 -8.37 -0.65 20.35
N ILE A 105 -8.68 -1.47 19.34
CA ILE A 105 -9.39 -2.73 19.51
C ILE A 105 -8.60 -3.87 18.87
N VAL A 106 -8.66 -5.05 19.50
CA VAL A 106 -7.99 -6.26 19.03
C VAL A 106 -8.99 -7.38 18.94
N VAL A 107 -9.13 -7.93 17.74
CA VAL A 107 -10.00 -9.07 17.47
C VAL A 107 -9.17 -10.30 17.10
N LYS A 108 -9.60 -11.46 17.58
CA LYS A 108 -8.96 -12.75 17.35
C LYS A 108 -9.98 -13.75 16.86
N LYS A 109 -9.59 -14.54 15.86
CA LYS A 109 -10.39 -15.66 15.38
C LYS A 109 -10.31 -16.84 16.34
N GLU A 110 -11.46 -17.33 16.77
CA GLU A 110 -11.61 -18.52 17.58
C GLU A 110 -11.66 -19.79 16.71
N LYS A 111 -11.45 -20.96 17.32
CA LYS A 111 -11.61 -22.27 16.67
C LYS A 111 -13.02 -22.50 16.10
N SER A 112 -14.04 -21.87 16.70
CA SER A 112 -15.43 -21.87 16.21
C SER A 112 -15.60 -21.15 14.87
N GLY A 113 -14.60 -20.38 14.43
CA GLY A 113 -14.65 -19.56 13.21
C GLY A 113 -15.07 -18.11 13.46
N LYS A 114 -15.63 -17.82 14.63
CA LYS A 114 -16.04 -16.47 15.05
C LYS A 114 -14.84 -15.59 15.42
N TRP A 115 -15.04 -14.29 15.36
CA TRP A 115 -14.06 -13.27 15.73
C TRP A 115 -14.44 -12.61 17.04
N ILE A 116 -13.56 -12.64 18.03
CA ILE A 116 -13.86 -12.15 19.38
C ILE A 116 -12.96 -10.96 19.71
N VAL A 117 -13.52 -9.92 20.32
CA VAL A 117 -12.75 -8.79 20.88
C VAL A 117 -11.98 -9.28 22.11
N THR A 118 -10.66 -9.31 22.00
CA THR A 118 -9.75 -9.72 23.08
C THR A 118 -9.21 -8.54 23.89
N ARG A 119 -9.18 -7.35 23.31
CA ARG A 119 -8.69 -6.14 23.97
C ARG A 119 -9.38 -4.94 23.39
N PHE A 120 -9.78 -4.02 24.26
CA PHE A 120 -10.33 -2.74 23.90
C PHE A 120 -9.74 -1.67 24.82
N VAL A 121 -9.31 -0.56 24.23
CA VAL A 121 -8.77 0.63 24.91
C VAL A 121 -9.54 1.81 24.35
N LYS A 122 -10.31 2.47 25.21
CA LYS A 122 -11.18 3.59 24.84
C LYS A 122 -10.45 4.92 24.92
N GLU A 123 -9.46 5.03 25.79
CA GLU A 123 -8.88 6.32 26.16
C GLU A 123 -8.10 6.95 24.99
N HIS A 124 -8.49 8.18 24.65
CA HIS A 124 -7.79 9.04 23.72
C HIS A 124 -7.00 10.11 24.49
N ASN A 125 -5.82 10.45 23.99
CA ASN A 125 -4.98 11.52 24.54
C ASN A 125 -5.12 12.83 23.75
N HIS A 126 -6.15 12.93 22.92
CA HIS A 126 -6.43 14.08 22.06
C HIS A 126 -7.93 14.33 22.01
N PRO A 127 -8.37 15.57 21.73
CA PRO A 127 -9.77 15.86 21.51
C PRO A 127 -10.34 14.99 20.38
N LEU A 128 -11.54 14.46 20.58
CA LEU A 128 -12.32 13.82 19.54
C LEU A 128 -13.30 14.84 18.99
N VAL A 129 -13.29 15.02 17.66
CA VAL A 129 -14.16 15.98 17.01
C VAL A 129 -15.24 15.19 16.29
N VAL A 130 -16.45 15.20 16.83
CA VAL A 130 -17.61 14.60 16.19
C VAL A 130 -17.99 15.49 15.00
N THR A 131 -17.36 15.25 13.85
CA THR A 131 -17.83 15.85 12.60
C THR A 131 -19.04 15.05 12.12
N PRO A 132 -20.21 15.67 11.91
CA PRO A 132 -21.39 14.99 11.40
C PRO A 132 -21.04 14.28 10.07
N ALA A 133 -21.65 13.11 9.83
CA ALA A 133 -21.28 12.17 8.76
C ALA A 133 -21.11 12.82 7.37
N ASN A 134 -21.82 13.91 7.10
CA ASN A 134 -21.74 14.68 5.84
C ASN A 134 -20.43 15.46 5.67
N GLY A 135 -19.76 15.89 6.74
CA GLY A 135 -18.47 16.61 6.66
C GLY A 135 -17.26 15.70 6.46
N ARG A 136 -17.35 14.42 6.84
CA ARG A 136 -16.26 13.45 6.66
C ARG A 136 -16.09 12.97 5.23
N ARG A 137 -17.21 12.82 4.50
CA ARG A 137 -17.15 12.62 3.04
C ARG A 137 -16.38 13.78 2.43
N THR A 138 -16.65 15.02 2.82
CA THR A 138 -15.95 16.21 2.31
C THR A 138 -14.46 16.24 2.67
N VAL A 139 -14.00 15.73 3.83
CA VAL A 139 -12.54 15.68 4.15
C VAL A 139 -11.81 14.51 3.48
N LEU A 140 -12.49 13.39 3.22
CA LEU A 140 -11.96 12.33 2.35
C LEU A 140 -12.00 12.72 0.86
N LEU A 141 -12.99 13.54 0.47
CA LEU A 141 -13.20 14.08 -0.89
C LEU A 141 -12.48 15.42 -1.14
N SER A 142 -11.97 16.11 -0.12
CA SER A 142 -11.22 17.37 -0.31
C SER A 142 -9.82 17.12 -0.90
N GLN A 143 -9.42 15.85 -0.98
CA GLN A 143 -8.50 15.40 -2.01
C GLN A 143 -9.39 14.81 -3.09
N THR A 144 -9.96 15.65 -3.96
CA THR A 144 -10.83 15.15 -5.01
C THR A 144 -10.05 14.09 -5.81
N PRO A 145 -10.64 12.92 -6.12
CA PRO A 145 -10.01 11.93 -6.98
C PRO A 145 -9.41 12.57 -8.24
N ASP A 146 -10.11 13.58 -8.76
CA ASP A 146 -9.74 14.36 -9.93
C ASP A 146 -8.38 15.07 -9.80
N GLU A 147 -8.02 15.66 -8.66
CA GLU A 147 -6.71 16.33 -8.51
C GLU A 147 -5.55 15.33 -8.54
N LYS A 148 -5.71 14.17 -7.91
CA LYS A 148 -4.71 13.11 -7.95
C LYS A 148 -4.62 12.52 -9.35
N ASP A 149 -5.73 12.33 -10.03
CA ASP A 149 -5.79 11.80 -11.39
C ASP A 149 -5.22 12.79 -12.41
N VAL A 150 -5.42 14.10 -12.21
CA VAL A 150 -4.71 15.15 -12.96
C VAL A 150 -3.21 15.04 -12.71
N LYS A 151 -2.76 14.92 -11.45
CA LYS A 151 -1.34 14.82 -11.16
C LYS A 151 -0.70 13.54 -11.69
N ILE A 152 -1.43 12.41 -11.66
CA ILE A 152 -1.01 11.15 -12.25
C ILE A 152 -0.82 11.32 -13.76
N ARG A 153 -1.78 11.92 -14.46
CA ARG A 153 -1.68 12.18 -15.91
C ARG A 153 -0.49 13.10 -16.24
N GLU A 154 -0.34 14.18 -15.49
CA GLU A 154 0.76 15.13 -15.66
C GLU A 154 2.13 14.45 -15.48
N LEU A 155 2.33 13.74 -14.37
CA LEU A 155 3.58 13.03 -14.09
C LEU A 155 3.84 11.89 -15.09
N THR A 156 2.80 11.22 -15.56
CA THR A 156 2.93 10.18 -16.59
C THR A 156 3.41 10.78 -17.91
N ALA A 157 2.86 11.93 -18.31
CA ALA A 157 3.29 12.64 -19.50
C ALA A 157 4.74 13.17 -19.35
N GLU A 158 5.11 13.67 -18.17
CA GLU A 158 6.48 14.11 -17.89
C GLU A 158 7.47 12.95 -17.95
N LEU A 159 7.14 11.80 -17.35
CA LEU A 159 7.95 10.57 -17.43
C LEU A 159 8.10 10.08 -18.89
N GLN A 160 7.05 10.15 -19.70
CA GLN A 160 7.13 9.77 -21.12
C GLN A 160 8.05 10.69 -21.92
N ARG A 161 7.99 12.01 -21.68
CA ARG A 161 8.92 12.97 -22.31
C ARG A 161 10.37 12.67 -21.93
N GLU A 162 10.61 12.39 -20.65
CA GLU A 162 11.96 12.10 -20.17
C GLU A 162 12.50 10.77 -20.73
N ARG A 163 11.65 9.73 -20.80
CA ARG A 163 12.00 8.46 -21.47
C ARG A 163 12.37 8.67 -22.94
N LYS A 164 11.65 9.54 -23.65
CA LYS A 164 11.95 9.86 -25.05
C LYS A 164 13.29 10.60 -25.19
N ARG A 165 13.60 11.53 -24.29
CA ARG A 165 14.92 12.18 -24.25
C ARG A 165 16.03 11.18 -23.96
N SER A 166 15.83 10.32 -22.96
CA SER A 166 16.79 9.28 -22.60
C SER A 166 17.06 8.32 -23.75
N ALA A 167 16.02 7.90 -24.49
CA ALA A 167 16.17 7.07 -25.69
C ALA A 167 16.98 7.78 -26.78
N ALA A 168 16.72 9.06 -27.04
CA ALA A 168 17.48 9.84 -28.02
C ALA A 168 18.97 9.97 -27.62
N TYR A 169 19.27 10.21 -26.35
CA TYR A 169 20.66 10.23 -25.88
C TYR A 169 21.33 8.86 -25.98
N GLN A 170 20.60 7.78 -25.71
CA GLN A 170 21.11 6.42 -25.90
C GLN A 170 21.42 6.13 -27.37
N GLU A 171 20.53 6.50 -28.30
CA GLU A 171 20.77 6.34 -29.75
C GLU A 171 22.00 7.14 -30.22
N GLN A 172 22.18 8.36 -29.71
CA GLN A 172 23.36 9.17 -30.00
C GLN A 172 24.65 8.51 -29.49
N LEU A 173 24.63 7.98 -28.26
CA LEU A 173 25.77 7.25 -27.70
C LEU A 173 26.10 6.00 -28.51
N ASP A 174 25.09 5.20 -28.87
CA ASP A 174 25.26 3.99 -29.68
C ASP A 174 25.84 4.29 -31.07
N MET A 175 25.47 5.42 -31.67
CA MET A 175 26.06 5.87 -32.94
C MET A 175 27.56 6.18 -32.77
N VAL A 176 27.93 6.97 -31.76
CA VAL A 176 29.34 7.32 -31.51
C VAL A 176 30.17 6.09 -31.18
N LEU A 177 29.64 5.17 -30.36
CA LEU A 177 30.33 3.93 -30.01
C LEU A 177 30.58 3.04 -31.24
N ARG A 178 29.61 2.95 -32.16
CA ARG A 178 29.79 2.22 -33.43
C ARG A 178 30.86 2.86 -34.32
N GLU A 179 30.86 4.18 -34.47
CA GLU A 179 31.91 4.87 -35.22
C GLU A 179 33.31 4.63 -34.63
N MET A 180 33.43 4.66 -33.31
CA MET A 180 34.69 4.35 -32.62
C MET A 180 35.15 2.91 -32.87
N GLU A 181 34.23 1.95 -32.85
CA GLU A 181 34.53 0.53 -33.11
C GLU A 181 34.95 0.30 -34.57
N GLU A 182 34.24 0.91 -35.52
CA GLU A 182 34.60 0.86 -36.95
C GLU A 182 35.99 1.44 -37.21
N HIS A 183 36.28 2.59 -36.60
CA HIS A 183 37.60 3.21 -36.71
C HIS A 183 38.70 2.34 -36.10
N SER A 184 38.46 1.75 -34.92
CA SER A 184 39.40 0.82 -34.28
C SER A 184 39.66 -0.41 -35.16
N ASN A 185 38.61 -1.00 -35.73
CA ASN A 185 38.72 -2.13 -36.64
C ASN A 185 39.48 -1.77 -37.93
N HIS A 186 39.24 -0.58 -38.49
CA HIS A 186 39.97 -0.10 -39.65
C HIS A 186 41.47 0.05 -39.37
N LEU A 187 41.83 0.67 -38.25
CA LEU A 187 43.23 0.79 -37.83
C LEU A 187 43.89 -0.57 -37.61
N SER A 188 43.19 -1.52 -36.98
CA SER A 188 43.72 -2.88 -36.79
C SER A 188 44.03 -3.56 -38.11
N ARG A 189 43.10 -3.53 -39.09
CA ARG A 189 43.33 -4.12 -40.42
C ARG A 189 44.50 -3.48 -41.15
N ASN A 190 44.67 -2.16 -41.05
CA ASN A 190 45.80 -1.46 -41.65
C ASN A 190 47.12 -1.90 -41.02
N ILE A 191 47.18 -2.01 -39.68
CA ILE A 191 48.36 -2.49 -38.95
C ILE A 191 48.69 -3.93 -39.38
N ASP A 192 47.70 -4.82 -39.43
CA ASP A 192 47.88 -6.21 -39.85
C ASP A 192 48.44 -6.29 -41.28
N GLY A 193 47.95 -5.45 -42.19
CA GLY A 193 48.45 -5.37 -43.56
C GLY A 193 49.91 -4.92 -43.63
N ILE A 194 50.31 -3.93 -42.81
CA ILE A 194 51.70 -3.47 -42.72
C ILE A 194 52.59 -4.57 -42.15
N VAL A 195 52.17 -5.22 -41.06
CA VAL A 195 52.91 -6.32 -40.41
C VAL A 195 53.11 -7.48 -41.40
N GLN A 196 52.08 -7.86 -42.14
CA GLN A 196 52.16 -8.91 -43.15
C GLN A 196 53.14 -8.53 -44.27
N SER A 197 53.09 -7.29 -44.75
CA SER A 197 54.01 -6.77 -45.77
C SER A 197 55.47 -6.80 -45.28
N VAL A 198 55.73 -6.39 -44.05
CA VAL A 198 57.07 -6.46 -43.42
C VAL A 198 57.56 -7.90 -43.32
N LYS A 199 56.70 -8.82 -42.87
CA LYS A 199 57.02 -10.25 -42.74
C LYS A 199 57.37 -10.91 -44.07
N GLU A 200 56.69 -10.52 -45.15
CA GLU A 200 57.01 -10.99 -46.51
C GLU A 200 58.38 -10.46 -47.00
N ILE A 201 58.71 -9.19 -46.69
CA ILE A 201 60.01 -8.60 -47.01
C ILE A 201 61.13 -9.30 -46.23
N GLU A 202 60.93 -9.57 -44.94
CA GLU A 202 61.88 -10.31 -44.11
C GLU A 202 62.09 -11.74 -44.62
N SER A 203 61.01 -12.45 -44.97
CA SER A 203 61.08 -13.81 -45.50
C SER A 203 61.85 -13.90 -46.83
N LYS A 204 61.72 -12.89 -47.70
CA LYS A 204 62.49 -12.78 -48.96
C LYS A 204 63.99 -12.52 -48.73
N ARG A 205 64.37 -11.91 -47.60
CA ARG A 205 65.77 -11.70 -47.22
C ARG A 205 66.41 -12.91 -46.52
N VAL A 206 65.61 -13.83 -45.97
CA VAL A 206 66.06 -15.00 -45.20
C VAL A 206 66.14 -16.30 -46.03
N ALA A 207 65.83 -16.26 -47.34
CA ALA A 207 66.09 -17.42 -48.22
C ALA A 207 67.59 -17.78 -48.21
N PRO A 208 67.98 -19.03 -47.92
CA PRO A 208 69.34 -19.35 -47.54
C PRO A 208 70.27 -19.30 -48.74
N SER A 209 71.33 -18.51 -48.62
CA SER A 209 72.60 -18.75 -49.30
C SER A 209 73.24 -20.01 -48.70
N ASN A 210 72.72 -21.19 -49.02
CA ASN A 210 73.45 -22.43 -48.79
C ASN A 210 74.11 -22.85 -50.09
N SER A 211 75.45 -22.83 -50.02
CA SER A 211 76.42 -23.32 -50.99
C SER A 211 76.30 -24.81 -51.26
#